data_AF-X1R022-F1
#
_entry.id   AF-X1R022-F1
#
_cell.length_a   1.000
_cell.length_b   1.000
_cell.length_c   1.000
_cell.angle_alpha   90.00
_cell.angle_beta   90.00
_cell.angle_gamma   90.00
#
_symmetry.space_group_name_H-M   'P 1'
#
loop_
_entity.id
_entity.type
_entity.pdbx_description
1 polymer ?
#
loop_
_entity_poly.entity_id
_entity_poly.type
_entity_poly.pdbx_seq_one_letter_code
_entity_poly.pdbx_strand_id
1 'polypeptide(L)'
;MRSIDTDRTRSEIRRQFALWDIDPSEFEIIWEEERDGAGRIFRRPGVKVRYLRNGQWQEIACYAFPTRAANIRQCFLLLERLRIAEQHGVQYQGLTYTKDMATVGKETSKKQDLLDAYDVLGVSPDDPVELIKDVYRRKSMYYHPDKGGDQEKFKRLTRSYELVMKSRGEK
;
A
#
# COMPACT_ATOMS: atom_id res chain seq x y z
N MET A 1 -20.90 -26.16 -6.61
CA MET A 1 -19.99 -25.30 -5.80
C MET A 1 -19.39 -26.16 -4.69
N ARG A 2 -18.06 -26.33 -4.64
CA ARG A 2 -17.42 -27.02 -3.50
C ARG A 2 -17.53 -26.10 -2.29
N SER A 3 -18.11 -26.60 -1.19
CA SER A 3 -18.13 -25.88 0.08
C SER A 3 -16.69 -25.49 0.43
N ILE A 4 -16.43 -24.19 0.56
CA ILE A 4 -15.13 -23.70 1.01
C ILE A 4 -15.10 -23.96 2.50
N ASP A 5 -14.25 -24.90 2.90
CA ASP A 5 -14.07 -25.26 4.29
C ASP A 5 -12.96 -24.40 4.94
N THR A 6 -13.21 -23.98 6.17
CA THR A 6 -12.27 -23.17 6.95
C THR A 6 -11.02 -23.98 7.27
N ASP A 7 -11.15 -25.26 7.62
CA ASP A 7 -10.02 -26.11 8.00
C ASP A 7 -9.15 -26.46 6.79
N ARG A 8 -9.77 -26.72 5.64
CA ARG A 8 -9.04 -26.81 4.38
C ARG A 8 -8.20 -25.56 4.12
N THR A 9 -8.80 -24.37 4.23
CA THR A 9 -8.07 -23.11 3.97
C THR A 9 -6.92 -22.89 4.96
N ARG A 10 -7.08 -23.28 6.23
CA ARG A 10 -5.99 -23.24 7.23
C ARG A 10 -4.82 -24.14 6.84
N SER A 11 -5.10 -25.36 6.37
CA SER A 11 -4.07 -26.28 5.88
C SER A 11 -3.36 -25.73 4.65
N GLU A 12 -4.08 -25.07 3.75
CA GLU A 12 -3.51 -24.42 2.58
C GLU A 12 -2.62 -23.22 2.99
N ILE A 13 -3.01 -22.41 3.97
CA ILE A 13 -2.19 -21.33 4.53
C ILE A 13 -0.90 -21.88 5.15
N ARG A 14 -0.99 -22.92 5.98
CA ARG A 14 0.19 -23.61 6.57
C ARG A 14 1.17 -24.06 5.50
N ARG A 15 0.65 -24.66 4.42
CA ARG A 15 1.46 -25.10 3.28
C ARG A 15 2.11 -23.92 2.57
N GLN A 16 1.40 -22.81 2.38
CA GLN A 16 1.98 -21.61 1.74
C GLN A 16 3.10 -21.02 2.59
N PHE A 17 2.92 -20.91 3.91
CA PHE A 17 3.97 -20.41 4.80
C PHE A 17 5.18 -21.33 4.85
N ALA A 18 4.99 -22.65 4.86
CA ALA A 18 6.10 -23.59 4.73
C ALA A 18 6.87 -23.42 3.40
N LEU A 19 6.18 -23.18 2.28
CA LEU A 19 6.83 -22.86 0.99
C LEU A 19 7.51 -21.49 0.97
N TRP A 20 7.22 -20.64 1.96
CA TRP A 20 7.79 -19.32 2.11
C TRP A 20 8.86 -19.25 3.21
N ASP A 21 9.22 -20.39 3.79
CA ASP A 21 10.17 -20.52 4.90
C ASP A 21 9.73 -19.71 6.14
N ILE A 22 8.43 -19.79 6.46
CA ILE A 22 7.85 -19.21 7.68
C ILE A 22 7.43 -20.37 8.59
N ASP A 23 7.95 -20.38 9.82
CA ASP A 23 7.69 -21.44 10.78
C ASP A 23 6.23 -21.39 11.29
N PRO A 24 5.61 -22.53 11.67
CA PRO A 24 4.28 -22.53 12.27
C PRO A 24 4.11 -21.68 13.53
N SER A 25 5.20 -21.39 14.26
CA SER A 25 5.21 -20.46 15.40
C SER A 25 5.31 -18.98 14.99
N GLU A 26 5.59 -18.70 13.72
CA GLU A 26 5.81 -17.35 13.18
C GLU A 26 4.58 -16.78 12.46
N PHE A 27 3.42 -17.41 12.56
CA PHE A 27 2.18 -16.85 12.04
C PHE A 27 0.97 -17.13 12.92
N GLU A 28 -0.02 -16.24 12.85
CA GLU A 28 -1.25 -16.31 13.63
C GLU A 28 -2.46 -16.05 12.72
N ILE A 29 -3.56 -16.77 12.98
CA ILE A 29 -4.86 -16.53 12.37
C ILE A 29 -5.80 -16.07 13.47
N ILE A 30 -6.11 -14.78 13.47
CA ILE A 30 -6.88 -14.09 14.50
C ILE A 30 -8.28 -13.81 13.94
N TRP A 31 -9.31 -14.33 14.58
CA TRP A 31 -10.69 -14.06 14.19
C TRP A 31 -11.17 -12.74 14.78
N GLU A 32 -12.03 -12.04 14.04
CA GLU A 32 -12.61 -10.78 14.49
C GLU A 32 -13.52 -11.00 15.71
N GLU A 33 -13.20 -10.29 16.79
CA GLU A 33 -13.94 -10.29 18.04
C GLU A 33 -14.15 -8.84 18.49
N GLU A 34 -15.41 -8.47 18.71
CA GLU A 34 -15.80 -7.17 19.28
C GLU A 34 -16.19 -7.36 20.75
N ARG A 35 -15.97 -6.34 21.58
CA ARG A 35 -16.48 -6.33 22.96
C ARG A 35 -17.50 -5.21 23.12
N ASP A 36 -18.65 -5.50 23.71
CA ASP A 36 -19.58 -4.43 24.11
C ASP A 36 -19.09 -3.72 25.38
N GLY A 37 -19.76 -2.63 25.76
CA GLY A 37 -19.48 -1.88 26.98
C GLY A 37 -19.67 -2.67 28.28
N ALA A 38 -20.28 -3.86 28.24
CA ALA A 38 -20.42 -4.79 29.35
C ALA A 38 -19.37 -5.93 29.32
N GLY A 39 -18.43 -5.90 28.38
CA GLY A 39 -17.37 -6.90 28.23
C GLY A 39 -17.79 -8.21 27.54
N ARG A 40 -18.99 -8.29 26.96
CA ARG A 40 -19.45 -9.46 26.20
C ARG A 40 -18.75 -9.52 24.85
N ILE A 41 -18.26 -10.70 24.47
CA ILE A 41 -17.54 -10.94 23.22
C ILE A 41 -18.53 -11.28 22.10
N PHE A 42 -18.48 -10.51 21.01
CA PHE A 42 -19.22 -10.73 19.78
C PHE A 42 -18.26 -11.21 18.70
N ARG A 43 -18.44 -12.47 18.28
CA ARG A 43 -17.63 -13.06 17.22
C ARG A 43 -18.17 -12.66 15.86
N ARG A 44 -17.31 -12.08 15.04
CA ARG A 44 -17.62 -11.70 13.65
C ARG A 44 -16.99 -12.68 12.67
N PRO A 45 -17.40 -12.66 11.39
CA PRO A 45 -16.86 -13.57 10.39
C PRO A 45 -15.49 -13.13 9.85
N GLY A 46 -15.03 -11.92 10.17
CA GLY A 46 -13.74 -11.42 9.70
C GLY A 46 -12.54 -12.13 10.29
N VAL A 47 -11.41 -11.98 9.62
CA VAL A 47 -10.16 -12.63 9.98
C VAL A 47 -8.96 -11.78 9.63
N LYS A 48 -7.94 -11.90 10.44
CA LYS A 48 -6.62 -11.31 10.30
C LYS A 48 -5.61 -12.45 10.29
N VAL A 49 -4.74 -12.48 9.29
CA VAL A 49 -3.60 -13.40 9.22
C VAL A 49 -2.35 -12.56 9.32
N ARG A 50 -1.55 -12.78 10.35
CA ARG A 50 -0.28 -12.10 10.55
C ARG A 50 0.86 -13.10 10.56
N TYR A 51 2.01 -12.69 10.06
CA TYR A 51 3.18 -13.56 9.91
C TYR A 51 4.48 -12.75 10.05
N LEU A 52 5.51 -13.37 10.59
CA LEU A 52 6.83 -12.76 10.75
C LEU A 52 7.60 -12.86 9.44
N ARG A 53 8.22 -11.77 9.02
CA ARG A 53 9.11 -11.71 7.87
C ARG A 53 10.16 -10.65 8.11
N ASN A 54 11.44 -10.98 7.92
CA ASN A 54 12.55 -10.04 8.12
C ASN A 54 12.52 -9.35 9.50
N GLY A 55 12.13 -10.08 10.56
CA GLY A 55 12.01 -9.56 11.92
C GLY A 55 10.83 -8.62 12.15
N GLN A 56 9.93 -8.44 11.17
CA GLN A 56 8.75 -7.60 11.29
C GLN A 56 7.47 -8.40 11.07
N TRP A 57 6.47 -8.12 11.90
CA TRP A 57 5.13 -8.69 11.72
C TRP A 57 4.43 -8.00 10.57
N GLN A 58 4.09 -8.78 9.56
CA GLN A 58 3.20 -8.38 8.48
C GLN A 58 1.79 -8.88 8.76
N GLU A 59 0.80 -8.20 8.18
CA GLU A 59 -0.60 -8.51 8.39
C GLU A 59 -1.38 -8.39 7.09
N ILE A 60 -2.33 -9.30 6.89
CA ILE A 60 -3.42 -9.15 5.94
C ILE A 60 -4.74 -9.44 6.66
N ALA A 61 -5.81 -8.77 6.26
CA ALA A 61 -7.11 -8.99 6.88
C ALA A 61 -8.24 -8.93 5.86
N CYS A 62 -9.32 -9.64 6.15
CA CYS A 62 -10.53 -9.62 5.35
C CYS A 62 -11.76 -9.66 6.26
N TYR A 63 -12.64 -8.66 6.10
CA TYR A 63 -13.86 -8.47 6.88
C TYR A 63 -15.11 -8.36 5.98
N ALA A 64 -14.93 -8.40 4.65
CA ALA A 64 -15.96 -8.00 3.69
C ALA A 64 -17.03 -9.08 3.45
N PHE A 65 -16.76 -10.33 3.81
CA PHE A 65 -17.65 -11.45 3.48
C PHE A 65 -18.46 -11.91 4.70
N PRO A 66 -19.67 -12.46 4.48
CA PRO A 66 -20.56 -12.87 5.57
C PRO A 66 -20.08 -14.13 6.31
N THR A 67 -19.13 -14.89 5.76
CA THR A 67 -18.68 -16.16 6.35
C THR A 67 -17.17 -16.17 6.61
N ARG A 68 -16.78 -16.85 7.69
CA ARG A 68 -15.36 -17.08 8.05
C ARG A 68 -14.59 -17.73 6.92
N ALA A 69 -15.18 -18.76 6.31
CA ALA A 69 -14.60 -19.49 5.19
C ALA A 69 -14.30 -18.57 3.99
N ALA A 70 -15.20 -17.64 3.67
CA ALA A 70 -14.98 -16.70 2.57
C ALA A 70 -13.88 -15.68 2.90
N ASN A 71 -13.89 -15.10 4.11
CA ASN A 71 -12.87 -14.13 4.51
C ASN A 71 -11.46 -14.75 4.54
N ILE A 72 -11.29 -15.90 5.20
CA ILE A 72 -9.97 -16.57 5.28
C ILE A 72 -9.48 -17.05 3.91
N ARG A 73 -10.41 -17.43 3.01
CA ARG A 73 -10.06 -17.78 1.64
C ARG A 73 -9.47 -16.59 0.87
N GLN A 74 -9.98 -15.38 1.08
CA GLN A 74 -9.38 -14.19 0.46
C GLN A 74 -7.97 -13.92 0.98
N CYS A 75 -7.75 -14.06 2.29
CA CYS A 75 -6.41 -13.95 2.87
C CYS A 75 -5.45 -14.97 2.25
N PHE A 76 -5.85 -16.24 2.17
CA PHE A 76 -5.07 -17.28 1.51
C PHE A 76 -4.72 -16.93 0.05
N LEU A 77 -5.71 -16.51 -0.74
CA LEU A 77 -5.49 -16.19 -2.16
C LEU A 77 -4.54 -15.00 -2.35
N LEU A 78 -4.50 -14.05 -1.40
CA LEU A 78 -3.52 -12.98 -1.43
C LEU A 78 -2.12 -13.50 -1.06
N LEU A 79 -1.98 -14.29 0.02
CA LEU A 79 -0.68 -14.89 0.40
C LEU A 79 -0.07 -15.71 -0.73
N GLU A 80 -0.89 -16.53 -1.41
CA GLU A 80 -0.44 -17.32 -2.56
C GLU A 80 0.11 -16.43 -3.68
N ARG A 81 -0.55 -15.31 -3.98
CA ARG A 81 -0.09 -14.35 -4.99
C ARG A 81 1.19 -13.63 -4.56
N LEU A 82 1.28 -13.19 -3.31
CA LEU A 82 2.46 -12.52 -2.78
C LEU A 82 3.69 -13.44 -2.83
N ARG A 83 3.53 -14.70 -2.42
CA ARG A 83 4.59 -15.71 -2.52
C ARG A 83 5.06 -15.90 -3.96
N ILE A 84 4.13 -16.08 -4.91
CA ILE A 84 4.47 -16.23 -6.34
C ILE A 84 5.17 -14.97 -6.85
N ALA A 85 4.68 -13.78 -6.49
CA ALA A 85 5.27 -12.51 -6.90
C ALA A 85 6.73 -12.38 -6.39
N GLU A 86 7.00 -12.70 -5.13
CA GLU A 86 8.37 -12.71 -4.58
C GLU A 86 9.29 -13.72 -5.29
N GLN A 87 8.77 -14.91 -5.64
CA GLN A 87 9.55 -15.88 -6.43
C GLN A 87 9.96 -15.34 -7.80
N HIS A 88 9.22 -14.37 -8.33
CA HIS A 88 9.54 -13.67 -9.57
C HIS A 88 10.24 -12.33 -9.35
N GLY A 89 10.72 -12.05 -8.14
CA GLY A 89 11.49 -10.84 -7.81
C GLY A 89 10.66 -9.58 -7.56
N VAL A 90 9.34 -9.69 -7.45
CA VAL A 90 8.48 -8.54 -7.09
C VAL A 90 8.63 -8.24 -5.60
N GLN A 91 8.90 -6.97 -5.30
CA GLN A 91 8.87 -6.44 -3.93
C GLN A 91 7.59 -5.64 -3.73
N TYR A 92 7.03 -5.70 -2.53
CA TYR A 92 5.86 -4.91 -2.13
C TYR A 92 6.09 -4.34 -0.73
N GLN A 93 5.50 -3.17 -0.47
CA GLN A 93 5.57 -2.48 0.82
C GLN A 93 4.15 -2.08 1.24
N GLY A 94 3.85 -2.12 2.54
CA GLY A 94 2.61 -1.54 3.07
C GLY A 94 1.36 -2.43 2.94
N LEU A 95 1.46 -3.73 3.20
CA LEU A 95 0.30 -4.65 3.19
C LEU A 95 -0.76 -4.39 4.28
N THR A 96 -0.67 -3.31 5.05
CA THR A 96 -1.66 -2.93 6.07
C THR A 96 -2.63 -1.88 5.51
N TYR A 97 -3.93 -2.18 5.54
CA TYR A 97 -4.98 -1.34 4.96
C TYR A 97 -5.30 -0.08 5.78
N THR A 98 -5.56 0.97 5.02
CA THR A 98 -6.00 2.34 5.31
C THR A 98 -7.36 2.41 6.03
N LYS A 99 -7.45 1.99 7.29
CA LYS A 99 -8.58 2.38 8.16
C LYS A 99 -8.18 3.16 9.41
N ASP A 100 -6.93 3.03 9.87
CA ASP A 100 -6.38 3.76 11.03
C ASP A 100 -5.22 4.72 10.68
N MET A 101 -5.13 5.19 9.43
CA MET A 101 -4.15 6.23 9.01
C MET A 101 -4.65 7.66 9.32
N ALA A 102 -5.42 7.87 10.40
CA ALA A 102 -5.85 9.20 10.83
C ALA A 102 -4.84 9.90 11.76
N THR A 103 -3.71 9.27 12.11
CA THR A 103 -2.68 9.86 13.00
C THR A 103 -1.25 9.71 12.49
N VAL A 104 -1.04 9.66 11.16
CA VAL A 104 0.25 10.02 10.54
C VAL A 104 0.07 11.32 9.74
N GLY A 105 -0.55 12.31 10.39
CA GLY A 105 -1.11 13.50 9.76
C GLY A 105 -0.19 14.71 9.76
N LYS A 106 0.83 14.72 8.88
CA LYS A 106 1.28 15.89 8.08
C LYS A 106 2.66 15.70 7.47
N GLU A 107 3.59 15.04 8.15
CA GLU A 107 5.00 15.00 7.68
C GLU A 107 5.22 13.97 6.57
N THR A 108 4.67 12.76 6.72
CA THR A 108 4.81 11.70 5.69
C THR A 108 4.03 12.04 4.42
N SER A 109 2.84 12.65 4.54
CA SER A 109 2.09 13.15 3.38
C SER A 109 2.87 14.21 2.61
N LYS A 110 3.48 15.18 3.31
CA LYS A 110 4.31 16.21 2.66
C LYS A 110 5.53 15.62 1.95
N LYS A 111 6.14 14.59 2.54
CA LYS A 111 7.27 13.89 1.92
C LYS A 111 6.85 13.14 0.65
N GLN A 112 5.69 12.47 0.68
CA GLN A 112 5.15 11.80 -0.50
C GLN A 112 4.74 12.79 -1.59
N ASP A 113 4.03 13.87 -1.23
CA ASP A 113 3.64 14.93 -2.18
C ASP A 113 4.86 15.54 -2.88
N LEU A 114 5.98 15.67 -2.15
CA LEU A 114 7.24 16.17 -2.71
C LEU A 114 7.89 15.16 -3.67
N LEU A 115 7.89 13.87 -3.34
CA LEU A 115 8.40 12.81 -4.24
C LEU A 115 7.57 12.74 -5.53
N ASP A 116 6.25 12.75 -5.41
CA ASP A 116 5.34 12.77 -6.57
C ASP A 116 5.58 14.01 -7.45
N ALA A 117 5.95 15.15 -6.85
CA ALA A 117 6.30 16.35 -7.59
C ALA A 117 7.60 16.22 -8.39
N TYR A 118 8.61 15.55 -7.85
CA TYR A 118 9.83 15.19 -8.58
C TYR A 118 9.50 14.27 -9.77
N ASP A 119 8.62 13.29 -9.58
CA ASP A 119 8.18 12.37 -10.65
C ASP A 119 7.43 13.09 -11.79
N VAL A 120 6.53 14.03 -11.46
CA VAL A 120 5.83 14.85 -12.47
C VAL A 120 6.82 15.70 -13.28
N LEU A 121 7.83 16.26 -12.63
CA LEU A 121 8.91 16.99 -13.28
C LEU A 121 9.86 16.05 -14.03
N GLY A 122 9.92 14.77 -13.69
CA GLY A 122 10.83 13.77 -14.29
C GLY A 122 12.28 14.06 -13.94
N VAL A 123 12.53 14.49 -12.70
CA VAL A 123 13.85 14.86 -12.16
C VAL A 123 14.03 14.23 -10.79
N SER A 124 15.28 13.99 -10.38
CA SER A 124 15.65 13.42 -9.09
C SER A 124 15.74 14.48 -7.99
N PRO A 125 15.50 14.13 -6.71
CA PRO A 125 15.86 14.96 -5.57
C PRO A 125 17.33 15.40 -5.53
N ASP A 126 18.23 14.68 -6.21
CA ASP A 126 19.66 14.97 -6.29
C ASP A 126 20.05 15.84 -7.50
N ASP A 127 19.13 16.08 -8.44
CA ASP A 127 19.43 16.84 -9.66
C ASP A 127 19.69 18.32 -9.36
N PRO A 128 20.52 19.04 -10.14
CA PRO A 128 20.75 20.47 -9.96
C PRO A 128 19.47 21.30 -10.16
N VAL A 129 19.31 22.38 -9.39
CA VAL A 129 18.14 23.29 -9.50
C VAL A 129 17.99 23.85 -10.92
N GLU A 130 19.10 24.14 -11.60
CA GLU A 130 19.12 24.65 -12.97
C GLU A 130 18.48 23.66 -13.96
N LEU A 131 18.75 22.35 -13.78
CA LEU A 131 18.14 21.29 -14.58
C LEU A 131 16.62 21.25 -14.37
N ILE A 132 16.18 21.38 -13.12
CA ILE A 132 14.75 21.39 -12.78
C ILE A 132 14.04 22.60 -13.44
N LYS A 133 14.66 23.79 -13.40
CA LYS A 133 14.15 25.00 -14.05
C LYS A 133 14.06 24.83 -15.58
N ASP A 134 15.06 24.23 -16.20
CA ASP A 134 15.05 23.95 -17.64
C ASP A 134 13.98 22.94 -18.05
N VAL A 135 13.86 21.84 -17.31
CA VAL A 135 12.85 20.79 -17.57
C VAL A 135 11.43 21.36 -17.41
N TYR A 136 11.18 22.16 -16.37
CA TYR A 136 9.90 22.84 -16.18
C TYR A 136 9.56 23.76 -17.35
N ARG A 137 10.52 24.58 -17.82
CA ARG A 137 10.31 25.49 -18.95
C ARG A 137 9.93 24.73 -20.22
N ARG A 138 10.65 23.66 -20.54
CA ARG A 138 10.37 22.82 -21.71
C ARG A 138 8.99 22.15 -21.63
N LYS A 139 8.65 21.54 -20.49
CA LYS A 139 7.34 20.91 -20.27
C LYS A 139 6.19 21.92 -20.25
N SER A 140 6.42 23.11 -19.71
CA SER A 140 5.42 24.19 -19.66
C SER A 140 5.03 24.65 -21.07
N MET A 141 6.00 24.78 -21.98
CA MET A 141 5.71 25.13 -23.36
C MET A 141 4.89 24.06 -24.09
N TYR A 142 5.09 22.79 -23.75
CA TYR A 142 4.38 21.66 -24.36
C TYR A 142 2.95 21.53 -23.84
N TYR A 143 2.73 21.70 -22.53
CA TYR A 143 1.41 21.60 -21.92
C TYR A 143 0.62 22.91 -21.91
N HIS A 144 1.17 24.01 -22.45
CA HIS A 144 0.51 25.31 -22.39
C HIS A 144 -0.86 25.28 -23.09
N PRO A 145 -1.96 25.66 -22.41
CA PRO A 145 -3.31 25.61 -22.99
C PRO A 145 -3.42 26.48 -24.26
N ASP A 146 -2.80 27.66 -24.26
CA ASP A 146 -2.79 28.55 -25.45
C ASP A 146 -2.06 27.96 -26.66
N LYS A 147 -1.27 26.89 -26.48
CA LYS A 147 -0.57 26.17 -27.55
C LYS A 147 -1.26 24.84 -27.90
N GLY A 148 -2.50 24.64 -27.45
CA GLY A 148 -3.24 23.39 -27.63
C GLY A 148 -2.86 22.29 -26.64
N GLY A 149 -2.16 22.64 -25.56
CA GLY A 149 -1.80 21.73 -24.49
C GLY A 149 -2.94 21.47 -23.50
N ASP A 150 -2.73 20.45 -22.65
CA ASP A 150 -3.71 20.03 -21.66
C ASP A 150 -3.61 20.90 -20.39
N GLN A 151 -4.70 21.63 -20.10
CA GLN A 151 -4.76 22.55 -18.97
C GLN A 151 -4.59 21.85 -17.60
N GLU A 152 -5.06 20.62 -17.44
CA GLU A 152 -4.89 19.88 -16.19
C GLU A 152 -3.44 19.43 -16.00
N LYS A 153 -2.79 18.98 -17.09
CA LYS A 153 -1.36 18.64 -17.07
C LYS A 153 -0.50 19.86 -16.79
N PHE A 154 -0.86 21.02 -17.36
CA PHE A 154 -0.18 22.28 -17.08
C PHE A 154 -0.29 22.67 -15.61
N LYS A 155 -1.51 22.69 -15.04
CA LYS A 155 -1.74 22.99 -13.61
C LYS A 155 -0.96 22.04 -12.69
N ARG A 156 -0.94 20.75 -13.00
CA ARG A 156 -0.19 19.74 -12.24
C ARG A 156 1.32 19.99 -12.30
N LEU A 157 1.85 20.25 -13.49
CA LEU A 157 3.26 20.58 -13.70
C LEU A 157 3.67 21.82 -12.89
N THR A 158 2.89 22.90 -12.95
CA THR A 158 3.16 24.14 -12.21
C THR A 158 3.14 23.91 -10.70
N ARG A 159 2.14 23.21 -10.17
CA ARG A 159 2.06 22.90 -8.73
C ARG A 159 3.25 22.05 -8.25
N SER A 160 3.65 21.05 -9.05
CA SER A 160 4.80 20.20 -8.72
C SER A 160 6.11 21.01 -8.72
N TYR A 161 6.31 21.90 -9.69
CA TYR A 161 7.45 22.80 -9.74
C TYR A 161 7.55 23.71 -8.51
N GLU A 162 6.44 24.35 -8.11
CA GLU A 162 6.39 25.23 -6.93
C GLU A 162 6.73 24.47 -5.65
N LEU A 163 6.22 23.24 -5.50
CA LEU A 163 6.47 22.42 -4.32
C LEU A 163 7.95 22.02 -4.20
N VAL A 164 8.56 21.62 -5.32
CA VAL A 164 9.99 21.26 -5.38
C VAL A 164 10.89 22.47 -5.08
N MET A 165 10.61 23.63 -5.69
CA MET A 165 11.40 24.86 -5.45
C MET A 165 11.29 25.31 -4.00
N LYS A 166 10.07 25.30 -3.43
CA LYS A 166 9.84 25.61 -2.02
C LYS A 166 10.62 24.69 -1.09
N SER A 167 10.68 23.39 -1.39
CA SER A 167 11.45 22.43 -0.59
C SER A 167 12.96 22.67 -0.68
N ARG A 168 13.45 23.27 -1.76
CA ARG A 168 14.88 23.56 -1.98
C ARG A 168 15.30 24.94 -1.50
N GLY A 169 14.39 25.73 -0.94
CA GLY A 169 14.67 27.09 -0.48
C GLY A 169 14.79 28.12 -1.61
N GLU A 170 14.38 27.75 -2.82
CA GLU A 170 14.39 28.61 -4.00
C GLU A 170 13.04 29.35 -4.09
N LYS A 171 13.07 30.67 -4.30
CA LYS A 171 11.87 31.50 -4.51
C LYS A 171 11.56 31.66 -5.99
#